data_AF-A0A2X1UNV8-F1
#
_entry.id   AF-A0A2X1UNV8-F1
#
_cell.length_a   1.000
_cell.length_b   1.000
_cell.length_c   1.000
_cell.angle_alpha   90.00
_cell.angle_beta   90.00
_cell.angle_gamma   90.00
#
_symmetry.space_group_name_H-M   'P 1'
#
loop_
_entity.id
_entity.type
_entity.pdbx_description
1 polymer ?
#
loop_
_entity_poly.entity_id
_entity_poly.type
_entity_poly.pdbx_seq_one_letter_code
_entity_poly.pdbx_strand_id
1 'polypeptide(L)' 'MLAEGMAGNYDALMLEGLDRLSRDQVEQERIVRRLAYRGIEIAGVADGYDSTLSARKVLRGVRGLIDEI' A
#
# COMPACT_ATOMS: atom_id res chain seq x y z
N MET A 1 0.00 -11.90 -6.14
CA MET A 1 0.40 -10.55 -5.66
C MET A 1 -0.44 -9.43 -6.28
N LEU A 2 -0.01 -8.67 -7.30
CA LEU A 2 -0.78 -7.49 -7.76
C LEU A 2 -2.24 -7.80 -8.12
N ALA A 3 -2.49 -8.89 -8.85
CA ALA A 3 -3.84 -9.32 -9.19
C ALA A 3 -4.70 -9.67 -7.96
N GLU A 4 -4.10 -10.21 -6.90
CA GLU A 4 -4.80 -10.50 -5.64
C GLU A 4 -5.05 -9.25 -4.81
N GLY A 5 -4.15 -8.26 -4.88
CA GLY A 5 -4.38 -6.95 -4.29
C GLY A 5 -5.47 -6.20 -5.05
N MET A 6 -5.55 -6.39 -6.36
CA MET A 6 -6.67 -5.89 -7.15
C MET A 6 -7.99 -6.56 -6.78
N ALA A 7 -7.95 -7.82 -6.33
CA ALA A 7 -9.09 -8.60 -5.87
C ALA A 7 -9.47 -8.37 -4.39
N GLY A 8 -8.66 -7.62 -3.63
CA GLY A 8 -8.92 -7.33 -2.21
C GLY A 8 -8.56 -8.47 -1.24
N ASN A 9 -7.70 -9.40 -1.65
CA ASN A 9 -7.35 -10.57 -0.83
C ASN A 9 -6.30 -10.27 0.25
N TYR A 10 -5.77 -9.04 0.30
CA TYR A 10 -4.86 -8.59 1.33
C TYR A 10 -4.91 -7.07 1.49
N ASP A 11 -4.64 -6.60 2.71
CA ASP A 11 -4.64 -5.19 3.07
C ASP A 11 -3.23 -4.59 3.18
N ALA A 12 -2.19 -5.43 3.16
CA ALA A 12 -0.81 -5.02 3.28
C ALA A 12 0.13 -5.85 2.38
N LEU A 13 1.13 -5.19 1.82
CA LEU A 13 2.20 -5.75 1.00
C LEU A 13 3.54 -5.39 1.63
N MET A 14 4.22 -6.39 2.19
CA MET A 14 5.60 -6.23 2.67
C MET A 14 6.60 -6.64 1.60
N LEU A 15 7.64 -5.84 1.42
CA LEU A 15 8.70 -6.04 0.44
C LEU A 15 10.06 -5.80 1.08
N GLU A 16 11.13 -6.35 0.50
CA GLU A 16 12.49 -6.00 0.88
C GLU A 16 12.74 -4.50 0.63
N GLY A 17 12.40 -4.01 -0.55
CA GLY A 17 12.42 -2.59 -0.91
C GLY A 17 11.53 -2.32 -2.11
N LEU A 18 11.22 -1.05 -2.37
CA LEU A 18 10.36 -0.64 -3.48
C LEU A 18 10.90 -1.03 -4.85
N ASP A 19 12.22 -1.16 -5.00
CA ASP A 19 12.89 -1.59 -6.23
C ASP A 19 12.46 -3.00 -6.68
N ARG A 20 11.89 -3.81 -5.78
CA ARG A 20 11.27 -5.11 -6.07
C ARG A 20 9.97 -4.99 -6.86
N LEU A 21 9.27 -3.85 -6.79
CA LEU A 21 8.06 -3.60 -7.60
C LEU A 21 8.42 -3.24 -9.04
N SER A 22 9.40 -2.35 -9.18
CA SER A 22 9.94 -1.91 -10.47
C SER A 22 11.23 -1.14 -10.21
N ARG A 23 12.16 -1.21 -11.18
CA ARG A 23 13.37 -0.37 -11.21
C ARG A 23 13.13 0.97 -11.92
N ASP A 24 12.04 1.08 -12.67
CA ASP A 24 11.58 2.34 -13.22
C ASP A 24 10.77 3.10 -12.16
N GLN A 25 11.24 4.29 -11.80
CA GLN A 25 10.67 5.10 -10.73
C GLN A 25 9.22 5.54 -11.05
N VAL A 26 8.90 5.82 -12.31
CA VAL A 26 7.56 6.25 -12.72
C VAL A 26 6.58 5.09 -12.61
N GLU A 27 7.00 3.91 -13.05
CA GLU A 27 6.16 2.71 -12.95
C GLU A 27 5.99 2.25 -11.49
N GLN A 28 7.07 2.30 -10.71
CA GLN A 28 7.02 2.01 -9.28
C GLN A 28 6.00 2.92 -8.57
N GLU A 29 6.04 4.22 -8.83
CA GLU A 29 5.10 5.17 -8.22
C GLU A 29 3.66 4.96 -8.69
N ARG A 30 3.43 4.58 -9.96
CA ARG A 30 2.11 4.20 -10.46
C ARG A 30 1.55 2.99 -9.73
N ILE A 31 2.37 1.96 -9.51
CA ILE A 31 1.97 0.74 -8.78
C ILE A 31 1.62 1.10 -7.33
N VAL A 32 2.48 1.84 -6.65
CA VAL A 32 2.27 2.30 -5.27
C VAL A 32 0.95 3.07 -5.16
N ARG A 33 0.71 4.05 -6.04
CA ARG A 33 -0.53 4.84 -6.02
C ARG A 33 -1.77 3.97 -6.27
N ARG A 34 -1.70 3.00 -7.19
CA ARG A 34 -2.83 2.12 -7.54
C ARG A 34 -3.20 1.16 -6.41
N LEU A 35 -2.21 0.61 -5.71
CA LEU A 35 -2.39 -0.23 -4.53
C LEU A 35 -2.92 0.60 -3.36
N ALA A 36 -2.33 1.77 -3.12
CA ALA A 36 -2.72 2.61 -2.00
C ALA A 36 -4.11 3.25 -2.20
N TYR A 37 -4.55 3.51 -3.44
CA TYR A 37 -5.93 3.90 -3.75
C TYR A 37 -6.95 2.82 -3.35
N ARG A 38 -6.53 1.55 -3.35
CA ARG A 38 -7.35 0.41 -2.92
C ARG A 38 -7.23 0.10 -1.43
N GLY A 39 -6.55 0.93 -0.65
CA GLY A 39 -6.37 0.71 0.78
C GLY A 39 -5.28 -0.30 1.12
N ILE A 40 -4.48 -0.73 0.15
CA ILE A 40 -3.35 -1.63 0.40
C ILE A 40 -2.16 -0.83 0.93
N GLU A 41 -1.70 -1.20 2.11
CA GLU A 41 -0.48 -0.66 2.72
C GLU A 41 0.74 -1.32 2.11
N ILE A 42 1.79 -0.55 1.88
CA ILE A 42 3.07 -1.01 1.39
C ILE A 42 4.13 -0.65 2.44
N ALA A 43 4.91 -1.65 2.85
CA ALA A 43 6.04 -1.49 3.75
C ALA A 43 7.29 -2.15 3.14
N GLY A 44 8.38 -1.40 3.08
CA GLY A 44 9.70 -1.86 2.68
C GLY A 44 10.58 -2.07 3.91
N VAL A 45 11.10 -3.29 4.07
CA VAL A 45 11.82 -3.73 5.27
C VAL A 45 13.26 -3.19 5.29
N ALA A 46 13.92 -3.13 4.14
CA ALA A 46 15.32 -2.73 4.01
C ALA A 46 15.50 -1.23 3.70
N ASP A 47 14.55 -0.62 2.99
CA ASP A 47 14.57 0.81 2.64
C ASP A 47 13.79 1.70 3.63
N GLY A 48 13.11 1.08 4.61
CA GLY A 48 12.31 1.78 5.61
C GLY A 48 11.07 2.48 5.03
N TYR A 49 10.67 2.11 3.81
CA TYR A 49 9.50 2.70 3.18
C TYR A 49 8.22 2.28 3.91
N ASP A 50 7.35 3.23 4.24
CA ASP A 50 6.03 2.94 4.77
C ASP A 50 5.01 3.91 4.16
N SER A 51 4.12 3.37 3.33
CA SER A 51 3.06 4.13 2.65
C SER A 51 2.01 4.73 3.60
N THR A 52 1.97 4.27 4.85
CA THR A 52 1.02 4.71 5.88
C THR A 52 1.49 5.95 6.63
N LEU A 53 2.81 6.21 6.66
CA LEU A 53 3.42 7.36 7.35
C LEU A 53 2.99 8.71 6.78
N SER A 54 2.53 8.75 5.52
CA SER A 54 2.34 10.03 4.82
C SER A 54 0.98 10.73 5.07
N ALA A 55 -0.10 10.04 5.48
CA ALA A 55 -1.40 10.68 5.81
C ALA A 55 -2.55 9.72 6.20
N ARG A 56 -2.42 8.40 5.96
CA ARG A 56 -3.60 7.51 5.79
C ARG A 56 -4.05 6.72 7.02
N LYS A 57 -3.23 6.57 8.06
CA LYS A 57 -3.61 5.86 9.30
C LYS A 57 -4.85 6.45 9.98
N VAL A 58 -4.95 7.79 9.99
CA VAL A 58 -6.10 8.50 10.60
C VAL A 58 -7.38 8.28 9.79
N LEU A 59 -7.32 8.43 8.46
CA LEU A 59 -8.48 8.20 7.59
C LEU A 59 -8.96 6.74 7.62
N ARG A 60 -8.05 5.77 7.71
CA ARG A 60 -8.40 4.34 7.82
C ARG A 60 -9.08 4.05 9.16
N GLY A 61 -8.58 4.59 10.27
CA GLY A 61 -9.22 4.47 11.58
C GLY A 61 -10.64 5.03 11.58
N VAL A 62 -10.84 6.19 10.94
CA VAL A 62 -12.18 6.78 10.79
C VAL A 62 -13.10 5.92 9.91
N ARG A 63 -12.59 5.35 8.81
CA ARG A 63 -13.41 4.52 7.91
C ARG A 63 -13.79 3.18 8.55
N GLY A 64 -12.87 2.55 9.28
CA GLY A 64 -13.15 1.31 10.01
C GLY A 64 -14.24 1.48 11.06
N LEU A 65 -14.31 2.65 11.71
CA LEU A 65 -15.38 2.98 12.66
C LEU A 65 -16.73 3.26 11.96
N ILE A 66 -16.73 3.71 10.71
CA ILE A 66 -17.95 3.98 9.94
C ILE A 66 -18.55 2.68 9.39
N ASP A 67 -17.72 1.71 9.01
CA ASP A 67 -18.17 0.44 8.46
C ASP A 67 -18.66 -0.56 9.54
N GLU A 68 -18.45 -0.26 10.82
CA GLU A 68 -18.90 -1.07 11.97
C GLU A 68 -20.30 -0.66 12.51
N ILE A 69 -20.97 0.31 11.87
CA ILE A 69 -22.34 0.78 12.15
C ILE A 69 -23.27 0.44 10.99
#